data_AF-A0A415E788-F1
#
_entry.id   AF-A0A415E788-F1
#
_cell.length_a   1.000
_cell.length_b   1.000
_cell.length_c   1.000
_cell.angle_alpha   90.00
_cell.angle_beta   90.00
_cell.angle_gamma   90.00
#
_symmetry.space_group_name_H-M   'P 1'
#
loop_
_entity.id
_entity.type
_entity.pdbx_description
1 polymer ?
#
loop_
_entity_poly.entity_id
_entity_poly.type
_entity_poly.pdbx_seq_one_letter_code
_entity_poly.pdbx_strand_id
1 'polypeptide(L)'
;MWKKTIKRFGLFLLAIVAIIVALTGCNNDGNEVTDSSAQEKGKSLMYLEEKLKAAITEDMTLDEILDAFREVCQIPVEVEDDDDDILLFETGVYDFTGEDLFYFSITRQFPDGSDEYYQLHFDVMYRVTPENKNLSSCSWSDEIHGDFFDYIRSTKDYRAIKEQGILNIDVYMDQT
;
A
#
# COMPACT_ATOMS: atom_id res chain seq x y z
N MET A 1 34.53 41.02 17.74
CA MET A 1 33.96 42.16 16.99
C MET A 1 33.18 41.57 15.83
N TRP A 2 31.83 41.49 15.80
CA TRP A 2 30.87 42.60 15.56
C TRP A 2 31.34 43.47 14.37
N LYS A 3 30.62 43.67 13.25
CA LYS A 3 29.23 43.48 12.82
C LYS A 3 29.18 43.39 11.27
N LYS A 4 28.13 42.73 10.76
CA LYS A 4 27.26 43.00 9.59
C LYS A 4 27.70 44.13 8.61
N THR A 5 27.46 43.97 7.30
CA THR A 5 26.27 44.53 6.61
C THR A 5 26.02 43.89 5.23
N ILE A 6 24.73 43.65 4.96
CA ILE A 6 24.07 43.06 3.80
C ILE A 6 23.61 44.15 2.81
N LYS A 7 23.60 43.88 1.49
CA LYS A 7 22.63 44.37 0.48
C LYS A 7 22.47 43.30 -0.61
N ARG A 8 21.43 42.46 -0.63
CA ARG A 8 20.06 42.58 -1.21
C ARG A 8 19.97 42.66 -2.75
N PHE A 9 19.30 41.67 -3.36
CA PHE A 9 18.22 41.69 -4.39
C PHE A 9 18.10 40.25 -4.97
N GLY A 10 16.97 39.57 -5.24
CA GLY A 10 15.51 39.77 -5.13
C GLY A 10 14.83 38.38 -5.28
N LEU A 11 13.80 38.05 -4.48
CA LEU A 11 12.36 37.97 -4.83
C LEU A 11 11.90 36.66 -5.54
N PHE A 12 11.20 35.78 -4.80
CA PHE A 12 10.10 34.87 -5.22
C PHE A 12 9.44 34.36 -3.91
N LEU A 13 8.27 34.91 -3.50
CA LEU A 13 6.91 34.30 -3.48
C LEU A 13 6.90 32.82 -3.02
N LEU A 14 6.12 32.32 -2.05
CA LEU A 14 4.84 32.67 -1.40
C LEU A 14 4.86 32.07 0.04
N ALA A 15 4.62 32.87 1.09
CA ALA A 15 3.38 32.90 1.86
C ALA A 15 3.06 31.63 2.69
N ILE A 16 3.62 31.54 3.90
CA ILE A 16 3.02 30.81 5.03
C ILE A 16 2.74 31.87 6.12
N VAL A 17 1.46 32.24 6.24
CA VAL A 17 0.84 33.10 7.26
C VAL A 17 -0.53 32.43 7.45
N ALA A 18 -1.01 31.99 8.62
CA ALA A 18 -1.02 32.57 9.96
C ALA A 18 -1.43 31.47 10.97
N ILE A 19 -0.74 31.29 12.11
CA ILE A 19 -0.99 31.87 13.45
C ILE A 19 -1.64 30.87 14.42
N ILE A 20 -0.85 30.59 15.45
CA ILE A 20 -1.20 29.98 16.74
C ILE A 20 -2.29 30.78 17.45
N VAL A 21 -3.32 30.06 17.88
CA VAL A 21 -4.18 30.25 19.07
C VAL A 21 -3.92 31.53 19.88
N ALA A 22 -4.88 32.45 19.88
CA ALA A 22 -5.03 33.48 20.90
C ALA A 22 -6.51 33.62 21.30
N LEU A 23 -6.75 33.40 22.59
CA LEU A 23 -7.99 33.53 23.34
C LEU A 23 -8.72 34.86 23.05
N THR A 24 -9.90 34.79 22.44
CA THR A 24 -11.04 35.67 22.77
C THR A 24 -12.31 35.01 22.24
N GLY A 25 -13.27 34.75 23.13
CA GLY A 25 -14.48 34.01 22.81
C GLY A 25 -15.43 34.74 21.85
N CYS A 26 -16.18 33.95 21.11
CA CYS A 26 -17.57 34.17 20.71
C CYS A 26 -18.13 32.82 20.22
N ASN A 27 -19.23 32.36 20.82
CA ASN A 27 -20.04 31.24 20.32
C ASN A 27 -20.81 31.68 19.07
N ASN A 28 -20.89 30.82 18.05
CA ASN A 28 -22.14 30.26 17.51
C ASN A 28 -21.89 29.57 16.15
N ASP A 29 -22.18 28.26 16.15
CA ASP A 29 -22.89 27.50 15.12
C ASP A 29 -22.38 27.61 13.68
N GLY A 30 -21.32 26.85 13.40
CA GLY A 30 -20.96 26.39 12.07
C GLY A 30 -20.36 24.99 12.22
N ASN A 31 -21.04 23.97 11.72
CA ASN A 31 -20.61 22.58 11.79
C ASN A 31 -19.34 22.40 10.94
N GLU A 32 -18.17 22.49 11.56
CA GLU A 32 -16.88 22.14 10.98
C GLU A 32 -16.63 20.65 11.29
N VAL A 33 -17.21 19.78 10.47
CA VAL A 33 -17.00 18.32 10.53
C VAL A 33 -16.51 17.89 9.16
N THR A 34 -15.25 18.17 8.83
CA THR A 34 -14.53 17.56 7.69
C THR A 34 -13.04 17.91 7.78
N ASP A 35 -12.26 17.23 8.63
CA ASP A 35 -10.78 17.21 8.51
C ASP A 35 -10.14 16.04 9.29
N SER A 36 -10.73 15.65 10.44
CA SER A 36 -10.16 14.59 11.29
C SER A 36 -10.24 13.19 10.66
N SER A 37 -11.33 12.87 9.95
CA SER A 37 -11.55 11.52 9.38
C SER A 37 -10.61 11.21 8.21
N ALA A 38 -10.37 12.16 7.31
CA ALA A 38 -9.40 11.99 6.22
C ALA A 38 -7.97 11.88 6.76
N GLN A 39 -7.64 12.63 7.81
CA GLN A 39 -6.35 12.55 8.48
C GLN A 39 -6.17 11.22 9.24
N GLU A 40 -7.22 10.68 9.84
CA GLU A 40 -7.21 9.38 10.52
C GLU A 40 -7.14 8.21 9.54
N LYS A 41 -7.91 8.26 8.44
CA LYS A 41 -7.80 7.31 7.32
C LYS A 41 -6.39 7.29 6.76
N GLY A 42 -5.82 8.44 6.38
CA GLY A 42 -4.44 8.53 5.86
C GLY A 42 -3.39 7.95 6.82
N LYS A 43 -3.55 8.15 8.14
CA LYS A 43 -2.68 7.52 9.15
C LYS A 43 -2.84 5.99 9.20
N SER A 44 -4.06 5.49 9.06
CA SER A 44 -4.34 4.06 9.03
C SER A 44 -3.71 3.39 7.80
N LEU A 45 -3.77 4.02 6.62
CA LEU A 45 -3.18 3.49 5.38
C LEU A 45 -1.67 3.43 5.45
N MET A 46 -1.04 4.54 5.86
CA MET A 46 0.41 4.56 6.09
C MET A 46 0.83 3.53 7.13
N TYR A 47 0.02 3.33 8.18
CA TYR A 47 0.29 2.31 9.19
C TYR A 47 0.27 0.87 8.65
N LEU A 48 -0.63 0.53 7.72
CA LEU A 48 -0.64 -0.81 7.11
C LEU A 48 0.62 -1.06 6.28
N GLU A 49 0.98 -0.10 5.43
CA GLU A 49 2.19 -0.18 4.60
C GLU A 49 3.45 -0.30 5.46
N GLU A 50 3.61 0.60 6.45
CA GLU A 50 4.74 0.58 7.38
C GLU A 50 4.83 -0.72 8.16
N LYS A 51 3.69 -1.24 8.62
CA LYS A 51 3.65 -2.49 9.39
C LYS A 51 4.03 -3.70 8.54
N LEU A 52 3.57 -3.76 7.29
CA LEU A 52 3.95 -4.82 6.37
C LEU A 52 5.45 -4.73 6.03
N LYS A 53 5.95 -3.54 5.70
CA LYS A 53 7.38 -3.31 5.47
C LYS A 53 8.25 -3.70 6.65
N ALA A 54 7.80 -3.44 7.88
CA ALA A 54 8.52 -3.81 9.09
C ALA A 54 8.47 -5.32 9.40
N ALA A 55 7.45 -6.03 8.90
CA ALA A 55 7.29 -7.47 9.10
C ALA A 55 8.13 -8.31 8.11
N ILE A 56 8.48 -7.75 6.95
CA ILE A 56 9.22 -8.44 5.89
C ILE A 56 10.73 -8.24 6.06
N THR A 57 11.49 -9.34 6.00
CA THR A 57 12.95 -9.33 6.01
C THR A 57 13.51 -10.08 4.79
N GLU A 58 14.77 -9.79 4.44
CA GLU A 58 15.43 -10.33 3.23
C GLU A 58 15.58 -11.86 3.23
N ASP A 59 15.53 -12.50 4.40
CA ASP A 59 15.72 -13.94 4.61
C ASP A 59 14.42 -14.75 4.68
N MET A 60 13.26 -14.09 4.64
CA MET A 60 11.98 -14.79 4.70
C MET A 60 11.69 -15.57 3.42
N THR A 61 11.08 -16.74 3.60
CA THR A 61 10.50 -17.54 2.53
C THR A 61 9.20 -16.93 2.02
N LEU A 62 8.77 -17.30 0.81
CA LEU A 62 7.47 -16.87 0.29
C LEU A 62 6.30 -17.25 1.22
N ASP A 63 6.39 -18.39 1.93
CA ASP A 63 5.36 -18.79 2.89
C ASP A 63 5.28 -17.83 4.08
N GLU A 64 6.42 -17.45 4.66
CA GLU A 64 6.49 -16.52 5.78
C GLU A 64 6.03 -15.12 5.36
N ILE A 65 6.36 -14.69 4.14
CA ILE A 65 5.93 -13.39 3.63
C ILE A 65 4.42 -13.37 3.39
N LEU A 66 3.85 -14.45 2.84
CA LEU A 66 2.40 -14.60 2.70
C LEU A 66 1.68 -14.56 4.06
N ASP A 67 2.26 -15.18 5.09
CA ASP A 67 1.71 -15.13 6.44
C ASP A 67 1.78 -13.70 7.03
N ALA A 68 2.87 -12.97 6.82
CA ALA A 68 2.98 -11.57 7.22
C ALA A 68 1.93 -10.68 6.53
N PHE A 69 1.73 -10.86 5.21
CA PHE A 69 0.69 -10.15 4.47
C PHE A 69 -0.71 -10.49 5.00
N ARG A 70 -0.99 -11.78 5.20
CA ARG A 70 -2.24 -12.28 5.78
C ARG A 70 -2.54 -11.63 7.12
N GLU A 71 -1.54 -11.52 8.01
CA GLU A 71 -1.70 -10.87 9.31
C GLU A 71 -2.03 -9.38 9.19
N VAL A 72 -1.41 -8.66 8.24
CA VAL A 72 -1.74 -7.25 7.97
C VAL A 72 -3.15 -7.11 7.40
N CYS A 73 -3.61 -8.03 6.56
CA CYS A 73 -5.00 -8.05 6.08
C CYS A 73 -6.05 -8.22 7.19
N GLN A 74 -5.68 -8.78 8.35
CA GLN A 74 -6.62 -8.89 9.49
C GLN A 74 -6.79 -7.57 10.25
N ILE A 75 -6.02 -6.54 9.93
CA ILE A 75 -6.14 -5.22 10.56
C ILE A 75 -7.36 -4.52 9.93
N PRO A 76 -8.38 -4.15 10.72
CA PRO A 76 -9.52 -3.41 10.22
C PRO A 76 -9.11 -2.05 9.68
N VAL A 77 -9.76 -1.62 8.61
CA VAL A 77 -9.65 -0.25 8.09
C VAL A 77 -11.01 0.41 8.27
N GLU A 78 -11.02 1.64 8.79
CA GLU A 78 -12.25 2.41 8.92
C GLU A 78 -12.67 2.98 7.55
N VAL A 79 -13.42 2.17 6.79
CA VAL A 79 -14.08 2.56 5.53
C VAL A 79 -15.59 2.67 5.72
N GLU A 80 -16.25 3.45 4.86
CA GLU A 80 -17.69 3.70 4.99
C GLU A 80 -18.53 2.47 4.62
N ASP A 81 -18.06 1.69 3.65
CA ASP A 81 -18.63 0.42 3.22
C ASP A 81 -17.48 -0.62 3.16
N ASP A 82 -17.53 -1.65 4.01
CA ASP A 82 -16.51 -2.71 4.09
C ASP A 82 -16.81 -3.92 3.20
N ASP A 83 -17.97 -3.93 2.53
CA ASP A 83 -18.40 -4.98 1.60
C ASP A 83 -17.44 -5.14 0.40
N ASP A 84 -16.61 -4.13 0.12
CA ASP A 84 -15.63 -4.11 -0.98
C ASP A 84 -14.16 -4.18 -0.49
N ASP A 85 -13.90 -4.59 0.76
CA ASP A 85 -12.55 -4.96 1.23
C ASP A 85 -12.16 -6.35 0.68
N ILE A 86 -11.59 -6.35 -0.53
CA ILE A 86 -11.30 -7.57 -1.29
C ILE A 86 -9.81 -7.72 -1.59
N LEU A 87 -9.38 -8.97 -1.77
CA LEU A 87 -8.02 -9.31 -2.16
C LEU A 87 -7.99 -9.72 -3.63
N LEU A 88 -6.98 -9.24 -4.35
CA LEU A 88 -6.62 -9.65 -5.69
C LEU A 88 -5.32 -10.43 -5.65
N PHE A 89 -5.28 -11.60 -6.27
CA PHE A 89 -4.06 -12.34 -6.54
C PHE A 89 -3.78 -12.28 -8.04
N GLU A 90 -2.62 -11.73 -8.41
CA GLU A 90 -2.17 -11.65 -9.79
C GLU A 90 -0.78 -12.24 -9.97
N THR A 91 -0.57 -12.94 -11.09
CA THR A 91 0.77 -13.30 -11.53
C THR A 91 0.94 -13.08 -13.02
N GLY A 92 2.17 -12.81 -13.45
CA GLY A 92 2.50 -12.60 -14.85
C GLY A 92 3.95 -12.24 -15.06
N VAL A 93 4.37 -12.18 -16.32
CA VAL A 93 5.67 -11.62 -16.70
C VAL A 93 5.46 -10.19 -17.18
N TYR A 94 6.14 -9.24 -16.54
CA TYR A 94 6.03 -7.81 -16.85
C TYR A 94 7.42 -7.15 -16.91
N ASP A 95 7.48 -6.03 -17.64
CA ASP A 95 8.69 -5.21 -17.83
C ASP A 95 8.48 -3.81 -17.21
N PHE A 96 8.22 -3.74 -15.91
CA PHE A 96 8.08 -2.47 -15.20
C PHE A 96 9.42 -1.87 -14.77
N THR A 97 10.45 -2.71 -14.63
CA THR A 97 11.80 -2.32 -14.17
C THR A 97 12.79 -2.08 -15.32
N GLY A 98 12.40 -2.33 -16.57
CA GLY A 98 13.29 -2.35 -17.73
C GLY A 98 13.88 -3.74 -18.05
N GLU A 99 13.46 -4.77 -17.32
CA GLU A 99 13.68 -6.18 -17.66
C GLU A 99 12.44 -7.04 -17.36
N ASP A 100 12.27 -8.14 -18.10
CA ASP A 100 11.22 -9.13 -17.85
C ASP A 100 11.43 -9.81 -16.49
N LEU A 101 10.49 -9.58 -15.57
CA LEU A 101 10.41 -10.26 -14.28
C LEU A 101 9.07 -10.96 -14.15
N PHE A 102 9.06 -12.08 -13.43
CA PHE A 102 7.82 -12.74 -13.04
C PHE A 102 7.32 -12.12 -11.73
N TYR A 103 6.12 -11.57 -11.75
CA TYR A 103 5.47 -10.94 -10.61
C TYR A 103 4.53 -11.93 -9.94
N PHE A 104 4.62 -12.00 -8.63
CA PHE A 104 3.64 -12.61 -7.76
C PHE A 104 3.09 -11.52 -6.85
N SER A 105 1.87 -11.09 -7.14
CA SER A 105 1.28 -9.89 -6.58
C SER A 105 0.02 -10.22 -5.81
N ILE A 106 -0.11 -9.62 -4.62
CA ILE A 106 -1.35 -9.61 -3.86
C ILE A 106 -1.68 -8.16 -3.53
N THR A 107 -2.90 -7.75 -3.88
CA THR A 107 -3.40 -6.41 -3.57
C THR A 107 -4.57 -6.55 -2.62
N ARG A 108 -4.54 -5.83 -1.50
CA ARG A 108 -5.75 -5.59 -0.70
C ARG A 108 -6.32 -4.25 -1.13
N GLN A 109 -7.57 -4.25 -1.57
CA GLN A 109 -8.27 -3.04 -1.97
C GLN A 109 -9.48 -2.81 -1.08
N PHE A 110 -9.75 -1.55 -0.75
CA PHE A 110 -10.93 -1.15 0.00
C PHE A 110 -11.37 0.26 -0.45
N PRO A 111 -12.67 0.60 -0.33
CA PRO A 111 -13.19 1.87 -0.83
C PRO A 111 -12.56 3.09 -0.18
N ASP A 112 -12.33 4.15 -0.95
CA ASP A 112 -11.86 5.43 -0.42
C ASP A 112 -13.00 6.33 0.13
N GLY A 113 -14.25 5.94 -0.11
CA GLY A 113 -15.47 6.72 0.17
C GLY A 113 -16.02 7.47 -1.05
N SER A 114 -15.47 7.21 -2.23
CA SER A 114 -15.93 7.67 -3.54
C SER A 114 -16.06 6.47 -4.51
N ASP A 115 -15.81 6.67 -5.81
CA ASP A 115 -15.84 5.61 -6.82
C ASP A 115 -14.45 4.95 -7.03
N GLU A 116 -13.45 5.32 -6.22
CA GLU A 116 -12.06 4.86 -6.29
C GLU A 116 -11.66 4.01 -5.07
N TYR A 117 -10.50 3.35 -5.18
CA TYR A 117 -10.01 2.41 -4.18
C TYR A 117 -8.63 2.80 -3.67
N TYR A 118 -8.42 2.64 -2.37
CA TYR A 118 -7.08 2.52 -1.83
C TYR A 118 -6.60 1.08 -2.01
N GLN A 119 -5.33 0.92 -2.37
CA GLN A 119 -4.75 -0.37 -2.69
C GLN A 119 -3.40 -0.55 -1.98
N LEU A 120 -3.35 -1.52 -1.06
CA LEU A 120 -2.08 -2.00 -0.50
C LEU A 120 -1.54 -3.08 -1.44
N HIS A 121 -0.51 -2.73 -2.20
CA HIS A 121 0.20 -3.63 -3.08
C HIS A 121 1.31 -4.37 -2.34
N PHE A 122 1.42 -5.66 -2.65
CA PHE A 122 2.51 -6.52 -2.22
C PHE A 122 2.98 -7.34 -3.43
N ASP A 123 4.17 -7.00 -3.92
CA ASP A 123 4.75 -7.59 -5.13
C ASP A 123 6.03 -8.33 -4.79
N VAL A 124 6.11 -9.61 -5.17
CA VAL A 124 7.33 -10.40 -5.10
C VAL A 124 7.81 -10.70 -6.50
N MET A 125 9.01 -10.23 -6.83
CA MET A 125 9.59 -10.40 -8.16
C MET A 125 10.57 -11.57 -8.20
N TYR A 126 10.47 -12.36 -9.26
CA TYR A 126 11.31 -13.51 -9.54
C TYR A 126 11.95 -13.40 -10.91
N ARG A 127 13.06 -14.13 -11.09
CA ARG A 127 13.63 -14.33 -12.42
C ARG A 127 12.63 -15.12 -13.27
N VAL A 128 12.51 -14.74 -14.53
CA VAL A 128 11.76 -15.54 -15.50
C VAL A 128 12.51 -16.85 -15.78
N THR A 129 11.82 -17.98 -15.64
CA THR A 129 12.30 -19.33 -15.89
C THR A 129 11.36 -20.06 -16.86
N PRO A 130 11.77 -21.19 -17.47
CA PRO A 130 10.86 -22.02 -18.27
C PRO A 130 9.57 -22.44 -17.54
N GLU A 131 9.63 -22.59 -16.22
CA GLU A 131 8.52 -23.00 -15.36
C GLU A 131 7.49 -21.89 -15.13
N ASN A 132 7.91 -20.63 -14.99
CA ASN A 132 7.01 -19.51 -14.67
C ASN A 132 6.67 -18.60 -15.87
N LYS A 133 7.45 -18.61 -16.96
CA LYS A 133 7.32 -17.64 -18.08
C LYS A 133 5.98 -17.59 -18.80
N ASN A 134 5.18 -18.66 -18.70
CA ASN A 134 3.87 -18.75 -19.33
C ASN A 134 2.74 -18.83 -18.29
N LEU A 135 3.06 -18.61 -17.01
CA LEU A 135 2.09 -18.54 -15.94
C LEU A 135 1.52 -17.13 -15.89
N SER A 136 0.20 -17.08 -15.72
CA SER A 136 -0.54 -15.86 -15.47
C SER A 136 -1.85 -16.26 -14.82
N SER A 137 -2.20 -15.54 -13.76
CA SER A 137 -3.38 -15.75 -12.95
C SER A 137 -3.90 -14.40 -12.51
N CYS A 138 -5.22 -14.30 -12.36
CA CYS A 138 -5.93 -13.14 -11.83
C CYS A 138 -7.14 -13.71 -11.11
N SER A 139 -7.22 -13.54 -9.79
CA SER A 139 -8.27 -14.16 -8.97
C SER A 139 -8.63 -13.27 -7.79
N TRP A 140 -9.93 -13.04 -7.62
CA TRP A 140 -10.49 -12.19 -6.58
C TRP A 140 -10.96 -13.02 -5.40
N SER A 141 -10.84 -12.51 -4.18
CA SER A 141 -11.19 -13.26 -2.97
C SER A 141 -12.67 -13.61 -2.85
N ASP A 142 -13.55 -12.79 -3.40
CA ASP A 142 -15.00 -13.00 -3.44
C ASP A 142 -15.41 -14.14 -4.41
N GLU A 143 -14.56 -14.46 -5.37
CA GLU A 143 -14.73 -15.60 -6.29
C GLU A 143 -14.23 -16.93 -5.69
N ILE A 144 -13.47 -16.89 -4.58
CA ILE A 144 -12.85 -18.07 -3.98
C ILE A 144 -13.71 -18.65 -2.86
N HIS A 145 -14.02 -19.95 -2.97
CA HIS A 145 -14.63 -20.70 -1.87
C HIS A 145 -13.55 -21.20 -0.89
N GLY A 146 -13.52 -20.62 0.31
CA GLY A 146 -12.61 -21.02 1.39
C GLY A 146 -11.62 -19.91 1.73
N ASP A 147 -10.46 -20.30 2.28
CA ASP A 147 -9.40 -19.35 2.63
C ASP A 147 -8.60 -18.95 1.38
N PHE A 148 -8.50 -17.64 1.14
CA PHE A 148 -7.83 -17.09 -0.05
C PHE A 148 -6.33 -17.42 -0.10
N PHE A 149 -5.65 -17.44 1.05
CA PHE A 149 -4.22 -17.74 1.11
C PHE A 149 -3.95 -19.22 0.92
N ASP A 150 -4.83 -20.09 1.43
CA ASP A 150 -4.78 -21.52 1.14
C ASP A 150 -5.03 -21.79 -0.36
N TYR A 151 -5.95 -21.05 -0.99
CA TYR A 151 -6.13 -21.09 -2.44
C TYR A 151 -4.84 -20.73 -3.18
N ILE A 152 -4.22 -19.58 -2.85
CA ILE A 152 -2.95 -19.15 -3.47
C ILE A 152 -1.89 -20.24 -3.37
N ARG A 153 -1.70 -20.83 -2.18
CA ARG A 153 -0.72 -21.91 -1.95
C ARG A 153 -0.99 -23.18 -2.77
N SER A 154 -2.25 -23.40 -3.17
CA SER A 154 -2.64 -24.54 -4.02
C SER A 154 -2.34 -24.33 -5.51
N THR A 155 -2.10 -23.08 -5.94
CA THR A 155 -1.92 -22.74 -7.36
C THR A 155 -0.64 -23.36 -7.95
N LYS A 156 -0.63 -23.53 -9.27
CA LYS A 156 0.61 -23.91 -10.00
C LYS A 156 1.64 -22.78 -9.95
N ASP A 157 1.17 -21.54 -9.89
CA ASP A 157 1.92 -20.29 -9.92
C ASP A 157 2.78 -20.18 -8.66
N TYR A 158 2.16 -20.30 -7.49
CA TYR A 158 2.87 -20.36 -6.21
C TYR A 158 3.88 -21.53 -6.17
N ARG A 159 3.49 -22.74 -6.58
CA ARG A 159 4.38 -23.91 -6.58
C ARG A 159 5.59 -23.75 -7.49
N ALA A 160 5.47 -23.00 -8.59
CA ALA A 160 6.57 -22.77 -9.52
C ALA A 160 7.66 -21.88 -8.92
N ILE A 161 7.32 -21.00 -7.97
CA ILE A 161 8.22 -19.97 -7.43
C ILE A 161 8.62 -20.16 -5.97
N LYS A 162 7.89 -20.95 -5.16
CA LYS A 162 8.08 -21.03 -3.70
C LYS A 162 9.49 -21.44 -3.22
N GLU A 163 10.26 -22.10 -4.06
CA GLU A 163 11.64 -22.53 -3.79
C GLU A 163 12.69 -21.70 -4.55
N GLN A 164 12.24 -20.73 -5.36
CA GLN A 164 13.13 -19.82 -6.09
C GLN A 164 13.64 -18.71 -5.17
N GLY A 165 14.82 -18.17 -5.50
CA GLY A 165 15.32 -16.98 -4.82
C GLY A 165 14.49 -15.75 -5.20
N ILE A 166 13.96 -15.07 -4.20
CA ILE A 166 13.27 -13.78 -4.34
C ILE A 166 14.30 -12.76 -4.82
N LEU A 167 13.97 -12.01 -5.89
CA LEU A 167 14.84 -10.94 -6.40
C LEU A 167 14.56 -9.62 -5.70
N ASN A 168 13.28 -9.31 -5.52
CA ASN A 168 12.84 -8.09 -4.87
C ASN A 168 11.45 -8.30 -4.25
N ILE A 169 11.16 -7.49 -3.24
CA ILE A 169 9.83 -7.36 -2.66
C ILE A 169 9.51 -5.87 -2.66
N ASP A 170 8.36 -5.50 -3.22
CA ASP A 170 7.84 -4.14 -3.14
C ASP A 170 6.52 -4.12 -2.38
N VAL A 171 6.34 -3.07 -1.60
CA VAL A 171 5.15 -2.83 -0.80
C VAL A 171 4.85 -1.34 -0.88
N TYR A 172 3.65 -0.99 -1.31
CA TYR A 172 3.26 0.40 -1.41
C TYR A 172 1.75 0.56 -1.35
N MET A 173 1.30 1.73 -0.90
CA MET A 173 -0.09 2.16 -1.02
C MET A 173 -0.27 2.96 -2.31
N ASP A 174 -1.36 2.70 -3.02
CA ASP A 174 -1.79 3.49 -4.19
C ASP A 174 -3.29 3.82 -4.09
N GLN A 175 -3.76 4.74 -4.95
CA GLN A 175 -5.17 5.09 -5.10
C GLN A 175 -5.53 5.06 -6.60
N THR A 176 -6.68 4.48 -6.95
CA THR A 176 -7.15 4.40 -8.34
C THR A 176 -7.70 5.72 -8.86
#